data_AF-A0A072TTP4-F1
#
_entry.id   AF-A0A072TTP4-F1
#
_cell.length_a   1.000
_cell.length_b   1.000
_cell.length_c   1.000
_cell.angle_alpha   90.00
_cell.angle_beta   90.00
_cell.angle_gamma   90.00
#
_symmetry.space_group_name_H-M   'P 1'
#
loop_
_entity.id
_entity.type
_entity.pdbx_description
1 polymer ?
#
loop_
_entity_poly.entity_id
_entity_poly.type
_entity_poly.pdbx_seq_one_letter_code
_entity_poly.pdbx_strand_id
1 'polypeptide(L)'
;MAKAVEKKVAEKRPTKKKDTEKKIPKEGETWKKRSKKSIETYKIYIFKVLKQVHPAIGVSSKAMGVINSFVNDIFKKLAQELLRLVRYYIDTNFNI
;
A
#
# COMPACT_ATOMS: atom_id res chain seq x y z
N MET A 1 -38.25 -55.75 -41.42
CA MET A 1 -37.67 -54.77 -42.37
C MET A 1 -36.52 -54.07 -41.66
N ALA A 2 -35.31 -54.60 -41.82
CA ALA A 2 -34.21 -54.03 -42.62
C ALA A 2 -33.49 -52.90 -41.84
N LYS A 3 -32.35 -53.25 -41.20
CA LYS A 3 -30.96 -52.87 -41.57
C LYS A 3 -30.59 -51.46 -41.05
N ALA A 4 -29.42 -51.13 -40.52
CA ALA A 4 -28.19 -51.84 -40.20
C ALA A 4 -27.24 -50.83 -39.51
N VAL A 5 -26.16 -51.32 -38.87
CA VAL A 5 -24.79 -50.74 -38.94
C VAL A 5 -24.57 -49.44 -38.11
N GLU A 6 -23.55 -49.28 -37.25
CA GLU A 6 -22.31 -50.00 -37.02
C GLU A 6 -21.71 -49.69 -35.64
N LYS A 7 -20.85 -50.62 -35.20
CA LYS A 7 -20.08 -50.68 -33.96
C LYS A 7 -18.91 -49.68 -33.93
N LYS A 8 -18.50 -49.28 -32.71
CA LYS A 8 -17.18 -49.55 -32.05
C LYS A 8 -16.97 -48.52 -30.93
N VAL A 9 -17.12 -48.85 -29.64
CA VAL A 9 -16.29 -49.70 -28.76
C VAL A 9 -14.94 -49.07 -28.37
N ALA A 10 -14.86 -48.82 -27.05
CA ALA A 10 -13.70 -48.92 -26.14
C ALA A 10 -12.56 -47.89 -26.31
N GLU A 11 -12.40 -46.94 -25.38
CA GLU A 11 -11.83 -47.11 -24.02
C GLU A 11 -10.29 -47.04 -24.04
N LYS A 12 -9.74 -46.03 -23.32
CA LYS A 12 -8.57 -46.15 -22.43
C LYS A 12 -8.17 -44.78 -21.85
N ARG A 13 -8.34 -44.61 -20.53
CA ARG A 13 -7.49 -43.75 -19.67
C ARG A 13 -6.16 -44.51 -19.44
N PRO A 14 -4.97 -43.89 -19.19
CA PRO A 14 -4.67 -43.35 -17.85
C PRO A 14 -3.55 -42.25 -17.74
N THR A 15 -3.57 -41.54 -16.59
CA THR A 15 -2.42 -41.02 -15.79
C THR A 15 -1.18 -40.35 -16.44
N LYS A 16 -0.83 -39.14 -15.98
CA LYS A 16 0.45 -38.81 -15.26
C LYS A 16 0.62 -37.30 -15.00
N LYS A 17 0.95 -36.96 -13.74
CA LYS A 17 1.52 -35.67 -13.32
C LYS A 17 2.91 -35.48 -13.92
N LYS A 18 3.24 -34.28 -14.42
CA LYS A 18 4.61 -33.76 -14.55
C LYS A 18 4.61 -32.22 -14.45
N ASP A 19 5.36 -31.73 -13.47
CA ASP A 19 5.91 -30.38 -13.40
C ASP A 19 6.75 -30.05 -14.65
N THR A 20 6.64 -28.82 -15.15
CA THR A 20 7.71 -28.10 -15.87
C THR A 20 7.39 -26.61 -15.92
N GLU A 21 7.88 -25.89 -14.92
CA GLU A 21 8.98 -24.94 -15.10
C GLU A 21 8.93 -23.91 -16.26
N LYS A 22 9.01 -22.63 -15.85
CA LYS A 22 9.57 -21.44 -16.55
C LYS A 22 8.93 -21.02 -17.89
N LYS A 23 8.13 -19.95 -17.82
CA LYS A 23 8.14 -18.88 -18.84
C LYS A 23 8.45 -17.54 -18.19
N ILE A 24 9.72 -17.17 -18.29
CA ILE A 24 10.24 -15.81 -18.07
C ILE A 24 9.70 -14.93 -19.20
N PRO A 25 8.98 -13.82 -18.93
CA PRO A 25 8.82 -12.77 -19.92
C PRO A 25 10.11 -11.97 -20.00
N LYS A 26 10.60 -11.87 -21.23
CA LYS A 26 11.83 -11.22 -21.67
C LYS A 26 11.89 -9.75 -21.27
N GLU A 27 13.13 -9.29 -21.11
CA GLU A 27 13.55 -7.90 -21.15
C GLU A 27 12.77 -7.08 -22.18
N GLY A 28 12.23 -5.96 -21.71
CA GLY A 28 11.62 -4.93 -22.52
C GLY A 28 11.34 -3.75 -21.62
N GLU A 29 12.06 -2.66 -21.87
CA GLU A 29 11.83 -1.33 -21.32
C GLU A 29 12.20 -1.16 -19.85
N THR A 30 13.46 -0.77 -19.64
CA THR A 30 13.87 0.04 -18.50
C THR A 30 13.07 1.33 -18.52
N TRP A 31 11.84 1.27 -18.01
CA TRP A 31 11.14 2.44 -17.53
C TRP A 31 12.11 3.13 -16.60
N LYS A 32 12.62 4.29 -17.02
CA LYS A 32 13.31 5.19 -16.12
C LYS A 32 12.31 5.45 -15.02
N LYS A 33 12.48 4.75 -13.89
CA LYS A 33 11.80 5.01 -12.63
C LYS A 33 12.04 6.49 -12.38
N ARG A 34 11.09 7.33 -12.79
CA ARG A 34 11.03 8.73 -12.38
C ARG A 34 11.22 8.66 -10.88
N SER A 35 12.36 9.13 -10.40
CA SER A 35 12.65 9.23 -8.98
C SER A 35 11.45 9.96 -8.39
N LYS A 36 10.56 9.21 -7.75
CA LYS A 36 9.34 9.76 -7.17
C LYS A 36 9.88 10.65 -6.07
N LYS A 37 9.77 11.97 -6.26
CA LYS A 37 10.12 12.97 -5.27
C LYS A 37 9.61 12.45 -3.93
N SER A 38 10.53 12.13 -3.02
CA SER A 38 10.16 11.49 -1.76
C SER A 38 9.24 12.44 -1.04
N ILE A 39 7.94 12.14 -1.02
CA ILE A 39 6.98 12.90 -0.23
C ILE A 39 7.10 12.31 1.16
N GLU A 40 7.88 12.98 1.99
CA GLU A 40 7.96 12.67 3.41
C GLU A 40 6.55 12.82 4.01
N THR A 41 5.99 11.69 4.41
CA THR A 41 4.64 11.60 4.97
C THR A 41 4.68 10.73 6.21
N TYR A 42 3.70 10.91 7.09
CA TYR A 42 3.62 10.16 8.35
C TYR A 42 3.15 8.71 8.18
N LYS A 43 3.00 8.22 6.94
CA LYS A 43 2.39 6.92 6.62
C LYS A 43 3.09 5.74 7.30
N ILE A 44 4.42 5.74 7.33
CA ILE A 44 5.19 4.67 7.98
C ILE A 44 4.86 4.61 9.47
N TYR A 45 4.83 5.76 10.14
CA TYR A 45 4.54 5.85 11.57
C TYR A 45 3.09 5.51 11.89
N ILE A 46 2.15 6.01 11.09
CA ILE A 46 0.72 5.65 11.21
C ILE A 46 0.55 4.14 11.10
N PHE A 47 1.24 3.48 10.17
CA PHE A 47 1.17 2.03 10.01
C PHE A 47 1.84 1.27 11.16
N LYS A 48 2.98 1.75 11.67
CA LYS A 48 3.65 1.16 12.85
C LYS A 48 2.74 1.19 14.07
N VAL A 49 2.13 2.33 14.38
CA VAL A 49 1.21 2.47 15.52
C VAL A 49 -0.04 1.59 15.30
N LEU A 50 -0.61 1.59 14.09
CA LEU A 50 -1.76 0.75 13.77
C LEU A 50 -1.48 -0.73 14.02
N LYS A 51 -0.30 -1.23 13.62
CA LYS A 51 0.06 -2.64 13.82
C LYS A 51 0.37 -3.00 15.26
N GLN A 52 0.78 -2.03 16.08
CA GLN A 52 0.92 -2.24 17.52
C GLN A 52 -0.45 -2.44 18.20
N VAL A 53 -1.50 -1.72 17.76
CA VAL A 53 -2.84 -1.82 18.36
C VAL A 53 -3.73 -2.89 17.70
N HIS A 54 -3.64 -3.06 16.39
CA HIS A 54 -4.47 -3.99 15.61
C HIS A 54 -3.65 -4.67 14.49
N PRO A 55 -2.99 -5.80 14.79
CA PRO A 55 -2.10 -6.49 13.85
C PRO A 55 -2.81 -6.97 12.56
N ALA A 56 -4.06 -7.42 12.65
CA ALA A 56 -4.82 -7.99 11.53
C ALA A 56 -5.54 -6.94 10.65
N ILE A 57 -5.70 -5.70 11.12
CA ILE A 57 -6.49 -4.68 10.43
C ILE A 57 -5.62 -3.89 9.45
N GLY A 58 -6.19 -3.51 8.32
CA GLY A 58 -5.60 -2.60 7.33
C GLY A 58 -6.37 -1.29 7.23
N VAL A 59 -5.72 -0.25 6.71
CA VAL A 59 -6.32 1.07 6.47
C VAL A 59 -6.23 1.41 5.00
N SER A 60 -7.32 1.91 4.41
CA SER A 60 -7.37 2.29 3.00
C SER A 60 -6.48 3.50 2.71
N SER A 61 -6.08 3.67 1.43
CA SER A 61 -5.25 4.82 1.01
C SER A 61 -5.93 6.17 1.26
N LYS A 62 -7.25 6.24 1.11
CA LYS A 62 -8.05 7.44 1.39
C LYS A 62 -8.03 7.79 2.88
N ALA A 63 -8.28 6.80 3.74
CA ALA A 63 -8.22 6.99 5.19
C ALA A 63 -6.80 7.36 5.65
N MET A 64 -5.76 6.73 5.08
CA MET A 64 -4.37 7.09 5.34
C MET A 64 -4.06 8.56 4.97
N GLY A 65 -4.64 9.08 3.88
CA GLY A 65 -4.52 10.49 3.50
C GLY A 65 -5.17 11.44 4.51
N VAL A 66 -6.35 11.08 5.04
CA VAL A 66 -7.03 11.83 6.10
C VAL A 66 -6.18 11.87 7.37
N ILE A 67 -5.67 10.72 7.82
CA ILE A 67 -4.84 10.65 9.04
C ILE A 67 -3.54 11.44 8.87
N ASN A 68 -2.89 11.37 7.69
CA ASN A 68 -1.69 12.16 7.42
C ASN A 68 -1.97 13.67 7.49
N SER A 69 -3.13 14.12 7.01
CA SER A 69 -3.52 15.53 7.07
C SER A 69 -3.88 15.96 8.49
N PHE A 70 -4.54 15.08 9.25
CA PHE A 70 -4.85 15.29 10.67
C PHE A 70 -3.58 15.51 11.50
N VAL A 71 -2.55 14.67 11.34
CA VAL A 71 -1.27 14.84 12.04
C VAL A 71 -0.64 16.20 11.73
N ASN A 72 -0.67 16.62 10.47
CA ASN A 72 -0.16 17.94 10.06
C ASN A 72 -0.96 19.10 10.67
N ASP A 73 -2.29 18.98 10.77
CA ASP A 73 -3.14 20.02 11.37
C ASP A 73 -2.82 20.20 12.86
N ILE A 74 -2.71 19.09 13.61
CA ILE A 74 -2.33 19.13 15.03
C ILE A 74 -0.92 19.71 15.21
N PHE A 75 0.05 19.29 14.38
CA PHE A 75 1.41 19.81 14.45
C PHE A 75 1.45 21.33 14.21
N LYS A 76 0.70 21.83 13.23
CA LYS A 76 0.60 23.28 12.96
C LYS A 76 -0.01 24.04 14.12
N LYS A 77 -1.10 23.53 14.71
CA LYS A 77 -1.73 24.15 15.90
C LYS A 77 -0.75 24.25 17.07
N LEU A 78 0.00 23.17 17.34
CA LEU A 78 1.04 23.17 18.38
C LEU A 78 2.15 24.19 18.07
N ALA A 79 2.67 24.20 16.84
CA ALA A 79 3.73 25.14 16.46
C ALA A 79 3.27 26.61 16.56
N GLN A 80 2.02 26.90 16.19
CA GLN A 80 1.44 28.23 16.32
C GLN A 80 1.31 28.67 17.78
N GLU A 81 0.87 27.78 18.67
CA GLU A 81 0.70 28.10 20.08
C GLU A 81 2.06 28.30 20.78
N LEU A 82 3.06 27.48 20.44
CA LEU A 82 4.44 27.68 20.89
C LEU A 82 4.99 29.02 20.40
N LEU A 83 4.71 29.41 19.14
CA LEU A 83 5.13 30.70 18.61
C LEU A 83 4.48 31.87 19.36
N ARG A 84 3.18 31.76 19.72
CA ARG A 84 2.50 32.77 20.54
C ARG A 84 3.14 32.89 21.92
N LEU A 85 3.44 31.76 22.55
CA LEU A 85 4.09 31.73 23.87
C LEU A 85 5.49 32.36 23.83
N VAL A 86 6.29 32.04 22.82
CA VAL A 86 7.63 32.63 22.63
C VAL A 86 7.53 34.14 22.40
N ARG A 87 6.58 34.61 21.58
CA ARG A 87 6.35 36.05 21.37
C ARG A 87 5.97 36.75 22.66
N TYR A 88 5.02 36.19 23.43
CA TYR A 88 4.64 36.73 24.73
C TYR A 88 5.86 36.88 25.65
N TYR A 89 6.72 35.86 25.72
CA TYR A 89 7.93 35.93 26.53
C TYR A 89 8.92 36.98 26.03
N ILE A 90 9.18 37.06 24.72
CA ILE A 90 10.12 38.04 24.16
C ILE A 90 9.61 39.47 24.32
N ASP A 91 8.35 39.73 23.96
CA ASP A 91 7.75 41.07 24.01
C ASP A 91 7.66 41.60 25.46
N THR A 92 7.44 40.71 26.44
CA THR A 92 7.40 41.09 27.86
C THR A 92 8.80 41.39 28.42
N ASN A 93 9.85 40.70 27.97
CA ASN A 93 11.21 40.85 28.52
C ASN A 93 12.05 41.95 27.84
N PHE A 94 11.66 42.44 26.65
CA PHE A 94 12.34 43.55 25.95
C PHE A 94 11.72 44.93 26.19
N ASN A 95 10.60 45.00 26.91
CA ASN A 95 9.87 46.24 27.20
C ASN A 95 10.00 46.69 28.68
N ILE A 96 11.05 46.21 29.35
CA ILE A 96 11.55 46.63 30.67
C ILE A 96 12.99 47.09 30.46
#